data_AF-A0A5P0ZFR8-F1
#
_entry.id   AF-A0A5P0ZFR8-F1
#
_cell.length_a   1.000
_cell.length_b   1.000
_cell.length_c   1.000
_cell.angle_alpha   90.00
_cell.angle_beta   90.00
_cell.angle_gamma   90.00
#
_symmetry.space_group_name_H-M   'P 1'
#
loop_
_entity.id
_entity.type
_entity.pdbx_description
1 polymer ?
#
loop_
_entity_poly.entity_id
_entity_poly.type
_entity_poly.pdbx_seq_one_letter_code
_entity_poly.pdbx_strand_id
1 'polypeptide(L)'
;MDSGFIQQIQIRKRTDYLILGYILTAFLGGFLVIMITMAFNFVSYFVLLPNLKPDNLLNSNLLISDQNTLFVSMYYRHPLIHAIASIIFTSLWGGLFASFAAAISIWCKNKFVGLFSGLFLQIFLFILNIIIKLPDNHSYVPFDFIREESPSFIDLKTTMISTLIMIICTTILTLKGRSKKIVW
;
A
#
# COMPACT_ATOMS: atom_id res chain seq x y z
N MET A 1 -2.13 -21.23 -13.16
CA MET A 1 -2.12 -20.26 -14.27
C MET A 1 -2.24 -21.09 -15.52
N ASP A 2 -3.41 -21.71 -15.70
CA ASP A 2 -3.56 -22.90 -16.54
C ASP A 2 -4.65 -22.60 -17.58
N SER A 3 -4.45 -21.52 -18.33
CA SER A 3 -5.24 -21.23 -19.52
C SER A 3 -4.35 -21.42 -20.73
N GLY A 4 -4.80 -22.17 -21.74
CA GLY A 4 -4.03 -22.44 -22.96
C GLY A 4 -3.51 -21.18 -23.67
N PHE A 5 -4.20 -20.04 -23.49
CA PHE A 5 -3.77 -18.73 -23.97
C PHE A 5 -2.39 -18.29 -23.41
N ILE A 6 -2.13 -18.52 -22.12
CA ILE A 6 -0.87 -18.12 -21.48
C ILE A 6 0.29 -19.01 -21.95
N GLN A 7 0.05 -20.31 -22.18
CA GLN A 7 1.04 -21.21 -22.76
C GLN A 7 1.43 -20.80 -24.18
N GLN A 8 0.45 -20.41 -25.01
CA GLN A 8 0.72 -19.97 -26.38
C GLN A 8 1.54 -18.67 -26.43
N ILE A 9 1.36 -17.78 -25.45
CA ILE A 9 2.16 -16.56 -25.32
C ILE A 9 3.56 -16.86 -24.76
N GLN A 10 3.70 -17.80 -23.81
CA GLN A 10 5.01 -18.22 -23.28
C GLN A 10 5.91 -18.82 -24.37
N ILE A 11 5.34 -19.50 -25.36
CA ILE A 11 6.09 -20.03 -26.51
C ILE A 11 6.59 -18.89 -27.41
N ARG A 12 5.91 -17.73 -27.43
CA ARG A 12 6.23 -16.59 -28.32
C ARG A 12 7.03 -15.47 -27.66
N LYS A 13 6.99 -15.32 -26.33
CA LYS A 13 7.65 -14.24 -25.59
C LYS A 13 8.43 -14.78 -24.39
N ARG A 14 9.54 -14.11 -24.05
CA ARG A 14 10.30 -14.40 -22.81
C ARG A 14 9.37 -14.36 -21.61
N THR A 15 9.39 -15.43 -20.81
CA THR A 15 8.62 -15.62 -19.57
C THR A 15 8.74 -14.45 -18.60
N ASP A 16 9.90 -13.79 -18.61
CA ASP A 16 10.25 -12.66 -17.76
C ASP A 16 9.37 -11.44 -18.04
N TYR A 17 9.13 -11.16 -19.32
CA TYR A 17 8.28 -10.05 -19.74
C TYR A 17 6.82 -10.29 -19.35
N LEU A 18 6.37 -11.54 -19.35
CA LEU A 18 5.01 -11.91 -18.97
C LEU A 18 4.78 -11.78 -17.46
N ILE A 19 5.73 -12.23 -16.64
CA ILE A 19 5.64 -12.10 -15.19
C ILE A 19 5.69 -10.63 -14.77
N LEU A 20 6.61 -9.85 -15.37
CA LEU A 20 6.72 -8.43 -15.10
C LEU A 20 5.48 -7.65 -15.54
N GLY A 21 4.94 -7.97 -16.73
CA GLY A 21 3.67 -7.41 -17.21
C GLY A 21 2.51 -7.72 -16.28
N TYR A 22 2.38 -8.98 -15.82
CA TYR A 22 1.34 -9.38 -14.88
C TYR A 22 1.40 -8.60 -13.57
N ILE A 23 2.59 -8.43 -13.00
CA ILE A 23 2.77 -7.70 -11.74
C ILE A 23 2.53 -6.19 -11.92
N LEU A 24 2.97 -5.61 -13.04
CA LEU A 24 2.66 -4.21 -13.37
C LEU A 24 1.16 -4.00 -13.52
N THR A 25 0.44 -4.90 -14.19
CA THR A 25 -1.01 -4.81 -14.30
C THR A 25 -1.70 -4.94 -12.94
N ALA A 26 -1.20 -5.81 -12.05
CA ALA A 26 -1.71 -5.92 -10.70
C ALA A 26 -1.46 -4.65 -9.88
N PHE A 27 -0.25 -4.07 -9.98
CA PHE A 27 0.10 -2.81 -9.32
C PHE A 27 -0.80 -1.66 -9.79
N LEU A 28 -0.91 -1.46 -11.11
CA LEU A 28 -1.75 -0.41 -11.69
C LEU A 28 -3.22 -0.62 -11.35
N GLY A 29 -3.70 -1.87 -11.37
CA GLY A 29 -5.06 -2.21 -10.96
C GLY A 29 -5.33 -1.83 -9.51
N GLY A 30 -4.47 -2.25 -8.58
CA GLY A 30 -4.59 -1.91 -7.15
C GLY A 30 -4.49 -0.41 -6.88
N PHE A 31 -3.55 0.26 -7.56
CA PHE A 31 -3.37 1.71 -7.47
C PHE A 31 -4.62 2.46 -7.92
N LEU A 32 -5.15 2.15 -9.11
CA LEU A 32 -6.30 2.86 -9.68
C LEU A 32 -7.57 2.62 -8.86
N VAL A 33 -7.82 1.39 -8.40
CA VAL A 33 -9.01 1.08 -7.58
C VAL A 33 -9.03 1.92 -6.32
N ILE A 34 -7.90 2.02 -5.61
CA ILE A 34 -7.82 2.79 -4.36
C ILE A 34 -7.85 4.29 -4.64
N MET A 35 -7.16 4.76 -5.67
CA MET A 35 -7.16 6.17 -6.06
C MET A 35 -8.57 6.66 -6.40
N ILE A 36 -9.32 5.90 -7.21
CA ILE A 36 -10.69 6.25 -7.60
C ILE A 36 -11.61 6.23 -6.37
N THR A 37 -11.50 5.20 -5.52
CA THR A 37 -12.32 5.08 -4.30
C THR A 37 -12.08 6.26 -3.36
N MET A 38 -10.82 6.62 -3.13
CA MET A 38 -10.47 7.73 -2.24
C MET A 38 -10.78 9.09 -2.84
N ALA A 39 -10.60 9.28 -4.16
CA ALA A 39 -11.00 10.51 -4.83
C ALA A 39 -12.53 10.72 -4.75
N PHE A 40 -13.30 9.66 -4.95
CA PHE A 40 -14.76 9.71 -4.78
C PHE A 40 -15.16 10.03 -3.33
N ASN A 41 -14.50 9.41 -2.35
CA ASN A 41 -14.70 9.70 -0.93
C ASN A 41 -14.43 11.19 -0.64
N PHE A 42 -13.30 11.72 -1.12
CA PHE A 42 -12.91 13.11 -0.94
C PHE A 42 -13.89 14.11 -1.56
N VAL A 43 -14.35 13.86 -2.79
CA VAL A 43 -15.37 14.72 -3.44
C VAL A 43 -16.70 14.67 -2.69
N SER A 44 -17.10 13.48 -2.21
CA SER A 44 -18.33 13.31 -1.43
C SER A 44 -18.31 14.13 -0.13
N TYR A 45 -17.15 14.28 0.50
CA TYR A 45 -17.00 15.14 1.68
C TYR A 45 -17.31 16.61 1.39
N PHE A 46 -16.93 17.15 0.22
CA PHE A 46 -17.27 18.55 -0.13
C PHE A 46 -18.75 18.78 -0.41
N VAL A 47 -19.50 17.73 -0.76
CA VAL A 47 -20.95 17.82 -0.93
C VAL A 47 -21.65 17.91 0.42
N LEU A 48 -21.13 17.20 1.43
CA LEU A 48 -21.76 17.08 2.74
C LEU A 48 -21.30 18.13 3.74
N LEU A 49 -20.03 18.53 3.69
CA LEU A 49 -19.40 19.40 4.67
C LEU A 49 -18.87 20.67 4.01
N PRO A 50 -19.01 21.83 4.68
CA PRO A 50 -18.39 23.06 4.21
C PRO A 50 -16.87 22.94 4.28
N ASN A 51 -16.19 23.52 3.27
CA ASN A 51 -14.74 23.58 3.23
C ASN A 51 -14.21 24.58 4.27
N LEU A 52 -13.96 24.10 5.49
CA LEU A 52 -13.37 24.86 6.58
C LEU A 52 -11.87 24.59 6.62
N LYS A 53 -11.07 25.66 6.69
CA LYS A 53 -9.63 25.52 6.88
C LYS A 53 -9.37 24.96 8.28
N PRO A 54 -8.58 23.88 8.44
CA PRO A 54 -8.23 23.38 9.75
C PRO A 54 -7.45 24.46 10.52
N ASP A 55 -7.92 24.76 11.73
CA ASP A 55 -7.28 25.70 12.65
C ASP A 55 -6.83 24.94 13.89
N ASN A 56 -5.54 25.05 14.21
CA ASN A 56 -4.90 24.34 15.32
C ASN A 56 -5.53 24.70 16.68
N LEU A 57 -6.01 25.94 16.85
CA LEU A 57 -6.62 26.37 18.12
C LEU A 57 -8.03 25.78 18.30
N LEU A 58 -8.82 25.75 17.23
CA LEU A 58 -10.17 25.17 17.23
C LEU A 58 -10.16 23.64 17.24
N ASN A 59 -9.15 23.02 16.63
CA ASN A 59 -8.99 21.56 16.52
C ASN A 59 -8.04 20.95 17.55
N SER A 60 -7.72 21.68 18.62
CA SER A 60 -6.84 21.20 19.70
C SER A 60 -7.29 19.88 20.34
N ASN A 61 -8.60 19.60 20.33
CA ASN A 61 -9.17 18.32 20.79
C ASN A 61 -8.85 17.12 19.89
N LEU A 62 -8.53 17.37 18.61
CA LEU A 62 -8.17 16.31 17.65
C LEU A 62 -6.72 15.86 17.80
N LEU A 63 -5.87 16.62 18.53
CA LEU A 63 -4.47 16.28 18.84
C LEU A 63 -3.61 15.97 17.60
N ILE A 64 -3.98 16.52 16.45
CA ILE A 64 -3.25 16.40 15.17
C ILE A 64 -1.88 17.05 15.34
N SER A 65 -0.85 16.22 15.47
CA SER A 65 0.52 16.63 15.80
C SER A 65 1.52 15.88 14.92
N ASP A 66 2.75 16.40 14.83
CA ASP A 66 3.84 15.79 14.04
C ASP A 66 4.17 14.35 14.44
N GLN A 67 3.63 13.91 15.57
CA GLN A 67 3.74 12.59 16.15
C GLN A 67 2.75 11.58 15.54
N ASN A 68 1.58 12.02 15.04
CA ASN A 68 0.48 11.14 14.66
C ASN A 68 0.07 11.27 13.19
N THR A 69 0.58 12.28 12.49
CA THR A 69 0.21 12.59 11.12
C THR A 69 1.44 12.96 10.31
N LEU A 70 1.56 12.42 9.10
CA LEU A 70 2.64 12.80 8.18
C LEU A 70 2.37 14.20 7.60
N PHE A 71 3.41 15.03 7.53
CA PHE A 71 3.39 16.37 6.91
C PHE A 71 2.35 17.35 7.53
N VAL A 72 2.30 17.46 8.86
CA VAL A 72 1.33 18.32 9.58
C VAL A 72 1.43 19.80 9.21
N SER A 73 2.64 20.30 8.98
CA SER A 73 2.83 21.67 8.50
C SER A 73 2.11 21.95 7.17
N MET A 74 2.01 20.94 6.31
CA MET A 74 1.30 21.01 5.03
C MET A 74 -0.21 20.89 5.22
N TYR A 75 -0.66 20.06 6.15
CA TYR A 75 -2.08 19.92 6.53
C TYR A 75 -2.70 21.27 6.93
N TYR A 76 -2.05 22.03 7.81
CA TYR A 76 -2.57 23.33 8.26
C TYR A 76 -2.40 24.46 7.24
N ARG A 77 -1.38 24.40 6.39
CA ARG A 77 -1.11 25.46 5.39
C ARG A 77 -1.91 25.29 4.11
N HIS A 78 -1.98 24.07 3.59
CA HIS A 78 -2.57 23.71 2.31
C HIS A 78 -3.31 22.36 2.39
N PRO A 79 -4.49 22.29 3.05
CA PRO A 79 -5.19 21.04 3.35
C PRO A 79 -5.56 20.24 2.09
N LEU A 80 -5.93 20.92 0.99
CA LEU A 80 -6.26 20.25 -0.27
C LEU A 80 -5.06 19.52 -0.89
N ILE A 81 -3.87 20.11 -0.81
CA ILE A 81 -2.66 19.51 -1.38
C ILE A 81 -2.22 18.34 -0.50
N HIS A 82 -2.34 18.47 0.83
CA HIS A 82 -2.09 17.37 1.75
C HIS A 82 -3.02 16.19 1.49
N ALA A 83 -4.33 16.42 1.34
CA ALA A 83 -5.30 15.37 1.02
C ALA A 83 -4.95 14.65 -0.30
N ILE A 84 -4.63 15.40 -1.38
CA ILE A 84 -4.24 14.80 -2.66
C ILE A 84 -2.95 13.96 -2.51
N ALA A 85 -1.97 14.45 -1.77
CA ALA A 85 -0.73 13.72 -1.51
C ALA A 85 -1.01 12.42 -0.72
N SER A 86 -1.86 12.47 0.30
CA SER A 86 -2.30 11.31 1.09
C SER A 86 -3.05 10.29 0.24
N ILE A 87 -3.90 10.73 -0.69
CA ILE A 87 -4.61 9.84 -1.64
C ILE A 87 -3.62 9.12 -2.56
N ILE A 88 -2.66 9.84 -3.14
CA ILE A 88 -1.64 9.25 -4.01
C ILE A 88 -0.80 8.25 -3.21
N PHE A 89 -0.38 8.61 -2.00
CA PHE A 89 0.42 7.75 -1.13
C PHE A 89 -0.33 6.48 -0.71
N THR A 90 -1.60 6.59 -0.35
CA THR A 90 -2.49 5.47 -0.04
C THR A 90 -2.65 4.54 -1.24
N SER A 91 -2.79 5.13 -2.43
CA SER A 91 -2.93 4.38 -3.69
C SER A 91 -1.65 3.62 -4.06
N LEU A 92 -0.47 4.20 -3.80
CA LEU A 92 0.83 3.52 -3.97
C LEU A 92 0.90 2.24 -3.13
N TRP A 93 0.52 2.32 -1.85
CA TRP A 93 0.45 1.14 -0.98
C TRP A 93 -0.57 0.12 -1.46
N GLY A 94 -1.71 0.57 -1.96
CA GLY A 94 -2.69 -0.25 -2.66
C GLY A 94 -2.10 -1.10 -3.79
N GLY A 95 -1.34 -0.45 -4.67
CA GLY A 95 -0.60 -1.11 -5.75
C GLY A 95 0.45 -2.09 -5.23
N LEU A 96 1.18 -1.75 -4.16
CA LEU A 96 2.19 -2.63 -3.55
C LEU A 96 1.57 -3.90 -2.93
N PHE A 97 0.42 -3.78 -2.27
CA PHE A 97 -0.30 -4.95 -1.75
C PHE A 97 -0.82 -5.85 -2.88
N ALA A 98 -1.34 -5.26 -3.95
CA ALA A 98 -1.78 -6.00 -5.13
C ALA A 98 -0.62 -6.72 -5.83
N SER A 99 0.53 -6.07 -5.96
CA SER A 99 1.74 -6.66 -6.56
C SER A 99 2.31 -7.78 -5.67
N PHE A 100 2.25 -7.64 -4.35
CA PHE A 100 2.62 -8.69 -3.39
C PHE A 100 1.72 -9.93 -3.51
N ALA A 101 0.40 -9.74 -3.54
CA ALA A 101 -0.54 -10.84 -3.72
C ALA A 101 -0.36 -11.54 -5.07
N ALA A 102 -0.13 -10.76 -6.13
CA ALA A 102 0.22 -11.28 -7.45
C ALA A 102 1.53 -12.08 -7.42
N ALA A 103 2.57 -11.59 -6.75
CA ALA A 103 3.82 -12.30 -6.59
C ALA A 103 3.61 -13.65 -5.89
N ILE A 104 2.89 -13.70 -4.76
CA ILE A 104 2.59 -14.96 -4.05
C ILE A 104 1.76 -15.92 -4.88
N SER A 105 0.82 -15.43 -5.70
CA SER A 105 0.02 -16.27 -6.60
C SER A 105 0.87 -17.05 -7.62
N ILE A 106 2.10 -16.61 -7.90
CA ILE A 106 3.04 -17.34 -8.76
C ILE A 106 3.59 -18.57 -8.04
N TRP A 107 3.74 -18.50 -6.71
CA TRP A 107 4.31 -19.55 -5.87
C TRP A 107 3.28 -20.56 -5.39
N CYS A 108 2.08 -20.10 -5.07
CA CYS A 108 1.01 -20.93 -4.53
C CYS A 108 0.14 -21.49 -5.66
N LYS A 109 -0.06 -22.82 -5.69
CA LYS A 109 -1.02 -23.45 -6.59
C LYS A 109 -2.48 -23.08 -6.24
N ASN A 110 -2.74 -22.82 -4.95
CA ASN A 110 -4.06 -22.45 -4.47
C ASN A 110 -4.34 -20.95 -4.67
N LYS A 111 -5.35 -20.64 -5.48
CA LYS A 111 -5.78 -19.26 -5.79
C LYS A 111 -6.22 -18.49 -4.54
N PHE A 112 -6.84 -19.16 -3.57
CA PHE A 112 -7.30 -18.53 -2.34
C PHE A 112 -6.14 -17.99 -1.50
N VAL A 113 -5.04 -18.75 -1.38
CA VAL A 113 -3.86 -18.33 -0.61
C VAL A 113 -3.21 -17.11 -1.23
N GLY A 114 -3.11 -17.06 -2.57
CA GLY A 114 -2.62 -15.88 -3.28
C GLY A 114 -3.48 -14.63 -3.02
N LEU A 115 -4.80 -14.77 -3.07
CA LEU A 115 -5.73 -13.65 -2.91
C LEU A 115 -5.72 -13.07 -1.48
N PHE A 116 -5.73 -13.92 -0.46
CA PHE A 116 -5.73 -13.47 0.95
C PHE A 116 -4.34 -13.11 1.49
N SER A 117 -3.27 -13.36 0.73
CA SER A 117 -1.91 -13.15 1.21
C SER A 117 -1.61 -11.71 1.64
N GLY A 118 -2.15 -10.71 0.93
CA GLY A 118 -1.99 -9.30 1.31
C GLY A 118 -2.64 -8.99 2.66
N LEU A 119 -3.83 -9.55 2.92
CA LEU A 119 -4.53 -9.41 4.20
C LEU A 119 -3.76 -10.11 5.33
N PHE A 120 -3.25 -11.32 5.09
CA PHE A 120 -2.44 -12.02 6.08
C PHE A 120 -1.14 -11.28 6.39
N LEU A 121 -0.49 -10.68 5.39
CA LEU A 121 0.68 -9.83 5.63
C LEU A 121 0.32 -8.63 6.50
N GLN A 122 -0.78 -7.95 6.22
CA GLN A 122 -1.22 -6.80 7.00
C GLN A 122 -1.51 -7.16 8.47
N ILE A 123 -2.23 -8.26 8.71
CA ILE A 123 -2.51 -8.76 10.05
C ILE A 123 -1.22 -9.18 10.76
N PHE A 124 -0.33 -9.87 10.05
CA PHE A 124 0.95 -10.30 10.60
C PHE A 124 1.79 -9.10 11.04
N LEU A 125 1.93 -8.07 10.20
CA LEU A 125 2.65 -6.84 10.54
C LEU A 125 2.03 -6.12 11.74
N PHE A 126 0.69 -6.08 11.82
CA PHE A 126 -0.01 -5.49 12.95
C PHE A 126 0.28 -6.22 14.27
N ILE A 127 0.20 -7.55 14.27
CA ILE A 127 0.54 -8.37 15.45
C ILE A 127 2.03 -8.18 15.82
N LEU A 128 2.91 -8.14 14.82
CA LEU A 128 4.34 -7.93 15.04
C LEU A 128 4.59 -6.58 15.71
N ASN A 129 3.86 -5.52 15.33
CA ASN A 129 4.01 -4.20 15.91
C ASN A 129 3.60 -4.13 17.39
N ILE A 130 2.58 -4.90 17.77
CA ILE A 130 2.17 -5.04 19.18
C ILE A 130 3.24 -5.75 20.00
N ILE A 131 3.86 -6.81 19.45
CA ILE A 131 4.84 -7.65 20.15
C ILE A 131 6.22 -7.01 20.19
N ILE A 132 6.69 -6.48 19.06
CA ILE A 132 8.01 -5.89 18.88
C ILE A 132 7.85 -4.40 18.58
N LYS A 133 8.01 -3.60 19.63
CA LYS A 133 8.01 -2.14 19.53
C LYS A 133 9.39 -1.64 19.13
N LEU A 134 9.42 -0.68 18.22
CA LEU A 134 10.65 0.08 17.95
C LEU A 134 10.94 1.05 19.10
N PRO A 135 12.20 1.53 19.19
CA PRO A 135 12.54 2.68 20.03
C PRO A 135 11.54 3.83 19.79
N ASP A 136 11.12 4.47 20.87
CA ASP A 136 10.14 5.57 20.87
C ASP A 136 8.71 5.22 20.39
N ASN A 137 8.36 3.91 20.38
CA ASN A 137 7.02 3.40 20.03
C ASN A 137 6.52 3.78 18.62
N HIS A 138 7.44 4.04 17.68
CA HIS A 138 7.06 4.32 16.30
C HIS A 138 6.44 3.10 15.61
N SER A 139 5.30 3.30 14.94
CA SER A 139 4.66 2.28 14.14
C SER A 139 5.33 2.14 12.77
N TYR A 140 5.42 0.90 12.32
CA TYR A 140 5.91 0.51 10.99
C TYR A 140 4.82 -0.18 10.17
N VAL A 141 3.58 -0.19 10.68
CA VAL A 141 2.45 -0.87 10.05
C VAL A 141 1.81 0.05 9.02
N PRO A 142 1.60 -0.40 7.77
CA PRO A 142 0.97 0.43 6.73
C PRO A 142 -0.38 1.00 7.12
N PHE A 143 -1.20 0.22 7.82
CA PHE A 143 -2.49 0.67 8.32
C PHE A 143 -2.44 1.93 9.18
N ASP A 144 -1.36 2.13 9.94
CA ASP A 144 -1.25 3.29 10.85
C ASP A 144 -0.86 4.55 10.07
N PHE A 145 0.22 4.49 9.28
CA PHE A 145 0.75 5.69 8.61
C PHE A 145 0.04 6.08 7.30
N ILE A 146 -0.85 5.23 6.77
CA ILE A 146 -1.70 5.58 5.63
C ILE A 146 -2.88 6.47 6.07
N ARG A 147 -3.26 6.41 7.34
CA ARG A 147 -4.33 7.24 7.88
C ARG A 147 -3.85 8.66 8.11
N GLU A 148 -4.74 9.62 7.94
CA GLU A 148 -4.45 11.03 8.27
C GLU A 148 -4.25 11.21 9.79
N GLU A 149 -5.02 10.47 10.60
CA GLU A 149 -4.89 10.43 12.06
C GLU A 149 -4.59 9.01 12.50
N SER A 150 -3.45 8.81 13.15
CA SER A 150 -3.08 7.51 13.73
C SER A 150 -3.11 7.54 15.25
N PRO A 151 -3.56 6.45 15.90
CA PRO A 151 -3.44 6.28 17.34
C PRO A 151 -2.00 5.98 17.80
N SER A 152 -1.09 5.68 16.86
CA SER A 152 0.31 5.33 17.13
C SER A 152 1.25 6.39 16.57
N PHE A 153 2.44 6.49 17.17
CA PHE A 153 3.46 7.44 16.73
C PHE A 153 3.98 7.08 15.34
N ILE A 154 3.94 8.01 14.40
CA ILE A 154 4.42 7.83 13.03
C ILE A 154 5.60 8.76 12.79
N ASP A 155 6.60 8.23 12.11
CA ASP A 155 7.71 9.03 11.60
C ASP A 155 7.86 8.82 10.09
N LEU A 156 8.34 9.85 9.41
CA LEU A 156 8.61 9.80 7.97
C LEU A 156 9.71 8.77 7.67
N LYS A 157 10.72 8.67 8.53
CA LYS A 157 11.85 7.74 8.34
C LYS A 157 11.37 6.29 8.41
N THR A 158 10.56 5.93 9.40
CA THR A 158 10.04 4.55 9.55
C THR A 158 9.12 4.18 8.39
N THR A 159 8.31 5.13 7.92
CA THR A 159 7.43 4.96 6.75
C THR A 159 8.21 4.74 5.44
N MET A 160 9.29 5.50 5.23
CA MET A 160 10.17 5.31 4.07
C MET A 160 10.93 3.97 4.11
N ILE A 161 11.32 3.52 5.30
CA ILE A 161 11.97 2.21 5.45
C ILE A 161 10.97 1.08 5.20
N SER A 162 9.74 1.16 5.72
CA SER A 162 8.71 0.12 5.54
C SER A 162 8.29 -0.01 4.07
N THR A 163 8.09 1.11 3.37
CA THR A 163 7.82 1.12 1.91
C THR A 163 8.94 0.46 1.12
N LEU A 164 10.20 0.81 1.42
CA LEU A 164 11.37 0.27 0.73
C LEU A 164 11.53 -1.23 0.98
N ILE A 165 11.32 -1.69 2.22
CA ILE A 165 11.30 -3.12 2.56
C ILE A 165 10.22 -3.86 1.76
N MET A 166 9.03 -3.27 1.63
CA MET A 166 7.93 -3.89 0.89
C MET A 166 8.24 -4.01 -0.62
N ILE A 167 8.87 -2.99 -1.21
CA ILE A 167 9.34 -3.03 -2.60
C ILE A 167 10.43 -4.09 -2.79
N ILE A 168 11.41 -4.16 -1.88
CA ILE A 168 12.46 -5.19 -1.94
C ILE A 168 11.87 -6.60 -1.78
N CYS A 169 10.95 -6.79 -0.83
CA CYS A 169 10.31 -8.08 -0.61
C CYS A 169 9.52 -8.55 -1.84
N THR A 170 8.70 -7.67 -2.42
CA THR A 170 7.90 -7.97 -3.62
C THR A 170 8.78 -8.28 -4.84
N THR A 171 9.87 -7.53 -5.04
CA THR A 171 10.81 -7.77 -6.15
C THR A 171 11.56 -9.09 -5.97
N ILE A 172 12.07 -9.41 -4.77
CA ILE A 172 12.73 -10.70 -4.48
C ILE A 172 11.78 -11.87 -4.70
N LEU A 173 10.53 -11.78 -4.19
CA LEU A 173 9.51 -12.81 -4.38
C LEU A 173 9.21 -13.04 -5.87
N THR A 174 9.17 -11.97 -6.65
CA THR A 174 8.98 -12.04 -8.09
C THR A 174 10.15 -12.73 -8.80
N LEU A 175 11.38 -12.29 -8.52
CA LEU A 175 12.59 -12.81 -9.15
C LEU A 175 12.82 -14.29 -8.84
N LYS A 176 12.55 -14.71 -7.60
CA LYS A 176 12.70 -16.10 -7.17
C LYS A 176 11.49 -16.96 -7.58
N GLY A 177 10.32 -16.36 -7.77
CA GLY A 177 9.14 -17.03 -8.34
C GLY A 177 9.31 -17.37 -9.82
N ARG A 178 10.04 -16.53 -10.55
CA ARG A 178 10.41 -16.75 -11.96
C ARG A 178 11.19 -18.06 -12.16
N SER A 179 12.19 -18.35 -11.32
CA SER A 179 13.06 -19.52 -11.51
C SER A 179 12.32 -20.86 -11.27
N LYS A 180 11.27 -20.87 -10.43
CA LYS A 180 10.52 -22.09 -10.13
C LYS A 180 9.60 -22.58 -11.25
N LYS A 181 9.19 -21.73 -12.19
CA LYS A 181 8.32 -22.12 -13.31
C LYS A 181 9.06 -22.53 -14.59
N ILE A 182 10.39 -22.36 -14.64
CA ILE A 182 11.23 -22.74 -15.79
C ILE A 182 11.59 -24.24 -15.76
N VAL A 183 11.31 -24.95 -14.67
CA VAL A 183 11.52 -26.40 -14.57
C VAL A 183 10.19 -27.13 -14.81
N TRP A 184 9.78 -27.17 -16.08
CA TRP A 184 8.79 -28.13 -16.59
C TRP A 184 9.26 -28.60 -17.96
#